data_AF-A0A420WDW1-F1
#
_entry.id   AF-A0A420WDW1-F1
#
_cell.length_a   1.000
_cell.length_b   1.000
_cell.length_c   1.000
_cell.angle_alpha   90.00
_cell.angle_beta   90.00
_cell.angle_gamma   90.00
#
_symmetry.space_group_name_H-M   'P 1'
#
loop_
_entity.id
_entity.type
_entity.pdbx_description
1 polymer ?
#
loop_
_entity_poly.entity_id
_entity_poly.type
_entity_poly.pdbx_seq_one_letter_code
_entity_poly.pdbx_strand_id
1 'polypeptide(L)'
;MKRQQIIAAVLALIVLAVATFQASRPDAGQLKFKVRDNIAYGYGGTNSRSYGVVKKLVQDHPQVDTIVLKHMPGTQDAVTNLKIARNIRKAGLKTHLESRSFIASGAVDLFLAGTERTMECGAMIGVHTHYVLAKGGLVRGKSYHPRNTGYDSLGAHVQKFHIDMGISPDFYAFTRDAALPEELYYLTPADIARFGLLTTPLNCP
;
A
#
# COMPACT_ATOMS: atom_id res chain seq x y z
N MET A 1 -26.72 -2.75 -37.20
CA MET A 1 -26.48 -4.06 -36.54
C MET A 1 -25.01 -4.33 -36.23
N LYS A 2 -24.08 -4.31 -37.21
CA LYS A 2 -22.65 -4.65 -36.97
C LYS A 2 -21.96 -3.80 -35.87
N ARG A 3 -22.22 -2.50 -35.81
CA ARG A 3 -21.57 -1.58 -34.85
C ARG A 3 -21.99 -1.81 -33.38
N GLN A 4 -23.26 -2.16 -33.15
CA GLN A 4 -23.76 -2.47 -31.80
C GLN A 4 -23.25 -3.83 -31.30
N GLN A 5 -23.11 -4.81 -32.19
CA GLN A 5 -22.53 -6.12 -31.86
C GLN A 5 -21.03 -6.01 -31.55
N ILE A 6 -20.28 -5.15 -32.26
CA ILE A 6 -18.87 -4.88 -31.98
C ILE A 6 -18.70 -4.18 -30.63
N ILE A 7 -19.54 -3.18 -30.32
CA ILE A 7 -19.50 -2.49 -29.01
C ILE A 7 -19.84 -3.45 -27.87
N ALA A 8 -20.87 -4.29 -28.04
CA ALA A 8 -21.23 -5.30 -27.05
C ALA A 8 -20.14 -6.35 -26.84
N ALA A 9 -19.49 -6.81 -27.92
CA ALA A 9 -18.39 -7.77 -27.84
C ALA A 9 -17.14 -7.17 -27.16
N VAL A 10 -16.79 -5.91 -27.47
CA VAL A 10 -15.68 -5.20 -26.81
C VAL A 10 -15.98 -4.96 -25.34
N LEU A 11 -17.21 -4.56 -24.99
CA LEU A 11 -17.63 -4.42 -23.58
C LEU A 11 -17.60 -5.76 -22.84
N ALA A 12 -18.06 -6.84 -23.46
CA ALA A 12 -18.01 -8.18 -22.87
C ALA A 12 -16.57 -8.67 -22.68
N LEU A 13 -15.68 -8.41 -23.65
CA LEU A 13 -14.25 -8.73 -23.55
C LEU A 13 -13.54 -7.91 -22.47
N ILE A 14 -13.89 -6.63 -22.32
CA ILE A 14 -13.36 -5.77 -21.25
C ILE A 14 -13.87 -6.24 -19.88
N VAL A 15 -15.15 -6.56 -19.75
CA VAL A 15 -15.72 -7.11 -18.50
C VAL A 15 -15.07 -8.44 -18.15
N LEU A 16 -14.85 -9.31 -19.14
CA LEU A 16 -14.17 -10.59 -18.94
C LEU A 16 -12.70 -10.39 -18.55
N ALA A 17 -11.98 -9.47 -19.20
CA ALA A 17 -10.60 -9.14 -18.87
C ALA A 17 -10.46 -8.55 -17.45
N VAL A 18 -11.38 -7.65 -17.05
CA VAL A 18 -11.43 -7.08 -15.69
C VAL A 18 -11.78 -8.14 -14.65
N ALA A 19 -12.73 -9.04 -14.94
CA ALA A 19 -13.06 -10.16 -14.06
C ALA A 19 -11.87 -11.12 -13.89
N THR A 20 -11.14 -11.43 -14.98
CA THR A 20 -9.92 -12.23 -14.89
C THR A 20 -8.81 -11.52 -14.13
N PHE A 21 -8.66 -10.20 -14.26
CA PHE A 21 -7.64 -9.43 -13.53
C PHE A 21 -7.96 -9.34 -12.02
N GLN A 22 -9.24 -9.15 -11.66
CA GLN A 22 -9.68 -9.21 -10.27
C GLN A 22 -9.54 -10.61 -9.67
N ALA A 23 -9.87 -11.66 -10.43
CA ALA A 23 -9.66 -13.05 -10.04
C ALA A 23 -8.18 -13.44 -9.95
N SER A 24 -7.28 -12.69 -10.60
CA SER A 24 -5.83 -12.90 -10.61
C SER A 24 -5.10 -12.19 -9.48
N ARG A 25 -5.77 -11.46 -8.58
CA ARG A 25 -5.15 -11.05 -7.32
C ARG A 25 -5.20 -12.25 -6.39
N PRO A 26 -4.11 -13.03 -6.21
CA PRO A 26 -4.11 -14.11 -5.23
C PRO A 26 -4.54 -13.50 -3.90
N ASP A 27 -5.47 -14.15 -3.20
CA ASP A 27 -5.71 -13.82 -1.79
C ASP A 27 -4.36 -13.98 -1.08
N ALA A 28 -3.67 -12.86 -0.85
CA ALA A 28 -2.36 -12.86 -0.22
C ALA A 28 -2.45 -13.34 1.23
N GLY A 29 -3.67 -13.58 1.72
CA GLY A 29 -3.97 -13.98 3.08
C GLY A 29 -3.90 -12.80 4.03
N GLN A 30 -4.31 -13.07 5.27
CA GLN A 30 -4.19 -12.11 6.36
C GLN A 30 -2.73 -11.85 6.73
N LEU A 31 -2.45 -10.62 7.17
CA LEU A 31 -1.16 -10.20 7.71
C LEU A 31 -0.60 -11.25 8.68
N LYS A 32 0.59 -11.73 8.40
CA LYS A 32 1.33 -12.67 9.24
C LYS A 32 2.81 -12.39 9.22
N PHE A 33 3.48 -12.75 10.32
CA PHE A 33 4.92 -12.66 10.45
C PHE A 33 5.53 -14.06 10.62
N LYS A 34 6.65 -14.30 9.93
CA LYS A 34 7.56 -15.41 10.24
C LYS A 34 8.78 -14.80 10.91
N VAL A 35 9.11 -15.23 12.12
CA VAL A 35 10.26 -14.68 12.86
C VAL A 35 11.48 -15.57 12.67
N ARG A 36 12.64 -14.95 12.43
CA ARG A 36 13.96 -15.57 12.56
C ARG A 36 14.87 -14.58 13.26
N ASP A 37 15.46 -15.00 14.37
CA ASP A 37 16.32 -14.17 15.21
C ASP A 37 15.59 -12.87 15.64
N ASN A 38 16.12 -11.71 15.28
CA ASN A 38 15.56 -10.39 15.52
C ASN A 38 14.72 -9.83 14.35
N ILE A 39 14.48 -10.63 13.30
CA ILE A 39 13.78 -10.21 12.09
C ILE A 39 12.41 -10.88 11.97
N ALA A 40 11.38 -10.07 11.73
CA ALA A 40 10.05 -10.52 11.38
C ALA A 40 9.75 -10.31 9.89
N TYR A 41 9.57 -11.39 9.15
CA TYR A 41 9.24 -11.36 7.73
C TYR A 41 7.71 -11.28 7.55
N GLY A 42 7.23 -10.14 7.06
CA GLY A 42 5.82 -9.81 6.88
C GLY A 42 5.27 -10.22 5.50
N TYR A 43 4.09 -10.85 5.50
CA TYR A 43 3.38 -11.30 4.30
C TYR A 43 1.88 -11.02 4.41
N GLY A 44 1.22 -10.93 3.26
CA GLY A 44 -0.24 -10.80 3.17
C GLY A 44 -0.74 -9.37 3.24
N GLY A 45 -2.06 -9.22 3.20
CA GLY A 45 -2.75 -7.94 3.28
C GLY A 45 -3.29 -7.64 4.67
N THR A 46 -3.59 -6.37 4.95
CA THR A 46 -4.25 -5.97 6.20
C THR A 46 -5.75 -5.80 6.01
N ASN A 47 -6.49 -6.07 7.08
CA ASN A 47 -7.93 -5.81 7.21
C ASN A 47 -8.26 -5.53 8.67
N SER A 48 -9.54 -5.38 9.00
CA SER A 48 -10.01 -5.12 10.37
C SER A 48 -9.52 -6.14 11.41
N ARG A 49 -9.34 -7.42 11.02
CA ARG A 49 -8.83 -8.49 11.90
C ARG A 49 -7.33 -8.43 12.13
N SER A 50 -6.61 -7.60 11.39
CA SER A 50 -5.14 -7.51 11.47
C SER A 50 -4.65 -6.58 12.58
N TYR A 51 -5.55 -5.85 13.26
CA TYR A 51 -5.19 -4.80 14.22
C TYR A 51 -4.20 -5.25 15.32
N GLY A 52 -4.43 -6.44 15.89
CA GLY A 52 -3.64 -6.97 17.00
C GLY A 52 -2.31 -7.62 16.60
N VAL A 53 -2.04 -7.82 15.30
CA VAL A 53 -0.94 -8.69 14.84
C VAL A 53 0.43 -8.13 15.21
N VAL A 54 0.66 -6.83 15.08
CA VAL A 54 1.95 -6.20 15.46
C VAL A 54 2.15 -6.23 16.98
N LYS A 55 1.08 -5.99 17.76
CA LYS A 55 1.18 -6.07 19.23
C LYS A 55 1.54 -7.48 19.67
N LYS A 56 0.91 -8.50 19.07
CA LYS A 56 1.21 -9.90 19.32
C LYS A 56 2.65 -10.26 18.92
N LEU A 57 3.14 -9.78 17.77
CA LEU A 57 4.53 -9.97 17.34
C LEU A 57 5.51 -9.51 18.42
N VAL A 58 5.36 -8.29 18.91
CA VAL A 58 6.28 -7.71 19.92
C VAL A 58 6.14 -8.40 21.28
N GLN A 59 4.94 -8.86 21.63
CA GLN A 59 4.72 -9.62 22.87
C GLN A 59 5.36 -11.01 22.83
N ASP A 60 5.19 -11.74 21.72
CA ASP A 60 5.68 -13.11 21.56
C ASP A 60 7.18 -13.16 21.23
N HIS A 61 7.71 -12.11 20.59
CA HIS A 61 9.08 -12.02 20.11
C HIS A 61 9.71 -10.66 20.46
N PRO A 62 10.00 -10.40 21.74
CA PRO A 62 10.50 -9.10 22.20
C PRO A 62 11.89 -8.75 21.65
N GLN A 63 12.64 -9.73 21.13
CA GLN A 63 13.93 -9.52 20.48
C GLN A 63 13.80 -8.98 19.05
N VAL A 64 12.61 -8.98 18.44
CA VAL A 64 12.41 -8.46 17.10
C VAL A 64 12.57 -6.95 17.10
N ASP A 65 13.49 -6.46 16.26
CA ASP A 65 13.72 -5.03 16.05
C ASP A 65 13.38 -4.59 14.62
N THR A 66 13.27 -5.53 13.68
CA THR A 66 13.15 -5.24 12.24
C THR A 66 12.01 -6.04 11.62
N ILE A 67 11.17 -5.36 10.84
CA ILE A 67 10.18 -5.98 9.96
C ILE A 67 10.69 -5.93 8.51
N VAL A 68 10.87 -7.09 7.89
CA VAL A 68 11.11 -7.19 6.44
C VAL A 68 9.76 -7.42 5.75
N LEU A 69 9.27 -6.45 4.99
CA LEU A 69 8.00 -6.60 4.25
C LEU A 69 8.28 -7.31 2.93
N LYS A 70 7.73 -8.52 2.72
CA LYS A 70 8.08 -9.38 1.59
C LYS A 70 7.09 -9.29 0.42
N HIS A 71 5.87 -9.78 0.59
CA HIS A 71 4.84 -9.71 -0.46
C HIS A 71 3.54 -9.26 0.18
N MET A 72 3.24 -7.97 0.06
CA MET A 72 2.16 -7.31 0.78
C MET A 72 1.35 -6.40 -0.15
N PRO A 73 0.24 -6.89 -0.72
CA PRO A 73 -0.48 -6.18 -1.79
C PRO A 73 -1.31 -4.98 -1.30
N GLY A 74 -1.47 -4.80 0.01
CA GLY A 74 -2.17 -3.64 0.56
C GLY A 74 -3.16 -3.95 1.67
N THR A 75 -4.20 -3.13 1.73
CA THR A 75 -5.22 -3.17 2.80
C THR A 75 -6.64 -3.17 2.25
N GLN A 76 -7.55 -3.82 2.97
CA GLN A 76 -9.00 -3.74 2.79
C GLN A 76 -9.65 -2.76 3.76
N ASP A 77 -8.92 -2.29 4.78
CA ASP A 77 -9.41 -1.38 5.82
C ASP A 77 -8.31 -0.36 6.14
N ALA A 78 -8.37 0.79 5.45
CA ALA A 78 -7.37 1.85 5.57
C ALA A 78 -7.29 2.45 6.97
N VAL A 79 -8.41 2.56 7.69
CA VAL A 79 -8.43 3.12 9.06
C VAL A 79 -7.68 2.18 10.00
N THR A 80 -7.98 0.89 9.94
CA THR A 80 -7.25 -0.10 10.75
C THR A 80 -5.80 -0.19 10.33
N ASN A 81 -5.49 -0.08 9.04
CA ASN A 81 -4.12 -0.09 8.53
C ASN A 81 -3.25 1.02 9.13
N LEU A 82 -3.75 2.26 9.18
CA LEU A 82 -3.02 3.36 9.82
C LEU A 82 -2.76 3.10 11.31
N LYS A 83 -3.70 2.44 12.01
CA LYS A 83 -3.50 2.06 13.42
C LYS A 83 -2.43 0.96 13.56
N ILE A 84 -2.41 -0.03 12.66
CA ILE A 84 -1.37 -1.06 12.61
C ILE A 84 0.00 -0.41 12.36
N ALA A 85 0.08 0.49 11.37
CA ALA A 85 1.29 1.25 11.06
C ALA A 85 1.79 2.02 12.30
N ARG A 86 0.90 2.72 13.00
CA ARG A 86 1.27 3.42 14.25
C ARG A 86 1.74 2.47 15.36
N ASN A 87 1.24 1.23 15.41
CA ASN A 87 1.77 0.23 16.34
C ASN A 87 3.22 -0.17 16.00
N ILE A 88 3.58 -0.24 14.71
CA ILE A 88 4.98 -0.46 14.27
C ILE A 88 5.86 0.68 14.77
N ARG A 89 5.46 1.94 14.50
CA ARG A 89 6.19 3.13 14.96
C ARG A 89 6.34 3.16 16.48
N LYS A 90 5.26 2.92 17.22
CA LYS A 90 5.24 2.95 18.69
C LYS A 90 6.13 1.87 19.30
N ALA A 91 6.25 0.72 18.65
CA ALA A 91 7.12 -0.37 19.09
C ALA A 91 8.61 -0.11 18.77
N GLY A 92 8.95 0.98 18.09
CA GLY A 92 10.33 1.31 17.75
C GLY A 92 10.92 0.48 16.61
N LEU A 93 10.10 -0.32 15.92
CA LEU A 93 10.54 -1.27 14.90
C LEU A 93 11.08 -0.57 13.66
N LYS A 94 12.15 -1.11 13.10
CA LYS A 94 12.69 -0.76 11.78
C LYS A 94 11.90 -1.47 10.69
N THR A 95 11.90 -0.92 9.49
CA THR A 95 11.31 -1.56 8.31
C THR A 95 12.31 -1.66 7.19
N HIS A 96 12.31 -2.82 6.52
CA HIS A 96 13.23 -3.14 5.45
C HIS A 96 12.52 -3.80 4.27
N LEU A 97 13.00 -3.52 3.07
CA LEU A 97 12.60 -4.20 1.84
C LEU A 97 13.83 -4.86 1.21
N GLU A 98 13.77 -6.17 1.04
CA GLU A 98 14.79 -6.91 0.30
C GLU A 98 14.56 -6.76 -1.21
N SER A 99 15.54 -7.13 -2.02
CA SER A 99 15.58 -6.95 -3.48
C SER A 99 14.41 -7.60 -4.25
N ARG A 100 13.71 -8.56 -3.63
CA ARG A 100 12.49 -9.20 -4.18
C ARG A 100 11.22 -8.85 -3.41
N SER A 101 11.28 -7.85 -2.55
CA SER A 101 10.13 -7.37 -1.82
C SER A 101 9.17 -6.61 -2.75
N PHE A 102 7.89 -6.85 -2.56
CA PHE A 102 6.80 -6.13 -3.19
C PHE A 102 5.83 -5.65 -2.11
N ILE A 103 5.64 -4.35 -2.03
CA ILE A 103 4.61 -3.72 -1.22
C ILE A 103 3.75 -2.81 -2.09
N ALA A 104 2.45 -2.78 -1.82
CA ALA A 104 1.56 -1.86 -2.52
C ALA A 104 0.49 -1.28 -1.60
N SER A 105 -0.09 -0.14 -2.01
CA SER A 105 -1.25 0.46 -1.35
C SER A 105 -0.99 0.69 0.15
N GLY A 106 -1.93 0.34 1.03
CA GLY A 106 -1.75 0.47 2.49
C GLY A 106 -0.54 -0.27 3.10
N ALA A 107 0.08 -1.24 2.41
CA ALA A 107 1.31 -1.85 2.90
C ALA A 107 2.50 -0.86 2.86
N VAL A 108 2.42 0.17 2.01
CA VAL A 108 3.38 1.28 1.98
C VAL A 108 3.34 2.02 3.32
N ASP A 109 2.16 2.28 3.89
CA ASP A 109 2.06 2.95 5.19
C ASP A 109 2.72 2.12 6.32
N LEU A 110 2.66 0.78 6.24
CA LEU A 110 3.37 -0.08 7.20
C LEU A 110 4.89 0.07 7.09
N PHE A 111 5.42 0.15 5.86
CA PHE A 111 6.83 0.42 5.63
C PHE A 111 7.23 1.81 6.14
N LEU A 112 6.45 2.85 5.84
CA LEU A 112 6.74 4.23 6.25
C LEU A 112 6.71 4.43 7.78
N ALA A 113 6.06 3.53 8.50
CA ALA A 113 6.00 3.56 9.95
C ALA A 113 7.30 3.18 10.66
N GLY A 114 8.26 2.57 9.96
CA GLY A 114 9.55 2.17 10.56
C GLY A 114 10.34 3.35 11.10
N THR A 115 11.01 3.16 12.23
CA THR A 115 11.93 4.16 12.82
C THR A 115 13.13 4.41 11.92
N GLU A 116 13.65 3.34 11.33
CA GLU A 116 14.60 3.30 10.23
C GLU A 116 13.95 2.60 9.05
N ARG A 117 14.11 3.14 7.83
CA ARG A 117 13.48 2.66 6.61
C ARG A 117 14.55 2.45 5.54
N THR A 118 14.82 1.20 5.20
CA THR A 118 15.83 0.83 4.21
C THR A 118 15.25 -0.08 3.13
N MET A 119 15.88 -0.08 1.96
CA MET A 119 15.51 -1.00 0.88
C MET A 119 16.75 -1.41 0.11
N GLU A 120 16.73 -2.62 -0.44
CA GLU A 120 17.66 -3.09 -1.45
C GLU A 120 17.17 -2.74 -2.86
N CYS A 121 18.12 -2.65 -3.80
CA CYS A 121 17.79 -2.50 -5.22
C CYS A 121 16.97 -3.69 -5.73
N GLY A 122 15.93 -3.40 -6.51
CA GLY A 122 14.98 -4.39 -7.02
C GLY A 122 13.68 -4.48 -6.20
N ALA A 123 13.64 -3.96 -4.97
CA ALA A 123 12.41 -3.85 -4.21
C ALA A 123 11.39 -2.95 -4.92
N MET A 124 10.12 -3.36 -4.92
CA MET A 124 9.04 -2.67 -5.64
C MET A 124 8.04 -2.06 -4.65
N ILE A 125 7.84 -0.73 -4.77
CA ILE A 125 6.83 0.02 -4.01
C ILE A 125 5.77 0.51 -4.99
N GLY A 126 4.57 -0.07 -4.93
CA GLY A 126 3.44 0.29 -5.77
C GLY A 126 2.45 1.23 -5.07
N VAL A 127 2.10 2.34 -5.70
CA VAL A 127 1.09 3.27 -5.19
C VAL A 127 -0.07 3.39 -6.17
N HIS A 128 -1.25 3.65 -5.63
CA HIS A 128 -2.46 3.92 -6.41
C HIS A 128 -3.47 4.68 -5.55
N THR A 129 -4.49 5.22 -6.20
CA THR A 129 -5.60 5.94 -5.57
C THR A 129 -6.61 4.98 -4.92
N HIS A 130 -7.17 5.34 -3.75
CA HIS A 130 -8.10 4.48 -2.98
C HIS A 130 -9.58 4.72 -3.30
N TYR A 131 -10.46 3.72 -3.07
CA TYR A 131 -11.90 3.76 -3.43
C TYR A 131 -12.65 4.91 -2.76
N VAL A 132 -13.13 5.85 -3.58
CA VAL A 132 -14.03 6.92 -3.15
C VAL A 132 -15.47 6.49 -3.42
N LEU A 133 -16.29 6.48 -2.37
CA LEU A 133 -17.74 6.33 -2.47
C LEU A 133 -18.35 7.72 -2.71
N ALA A 134 -19.10 7.88 -3.81
CA ALA A 134 -19.94 9.05 -4.03
C ALA A 134 -21.40 8.72 -3.65
N LYS A 135 -22.26 9.75 -3.54
CA LYS A 135 -23.68 9.61 -3.14
C LYS A 135 -24.52 8.65 -4.00
N GLY A 136 -23.99 8.11 -5.11
CA GLY A 136 -24.63 7.13 -5.99
C GLY A 136 -23.90 5.77 -6.09
N GLY A 137 -22.92 5.47 -5.23
CA GLY A 137 -22.15 4.22 -5.24
C GLY A 137 -20.68 4.39 -5.63
N LEU A 138 -20.04 3.27 -6.01
CA LEU A 138 -18.63 3.25 -6.44
C LEU A 138 -18.45 4.02 -7.76
N VAL A 139 -17.64 5.08 -7.74
CA VAL A 139 -17.23 5.78 -8.96
C VAL A 139 -16.15 4.96 -9.66
N ARG A 140 -16.22 4.84 -10.99
CA ARG A 140 -15.26 4.07 -11.83
C ARG A 140 -14.60 4.96 -12.88
N GLY A 141 -13.41 4.58 -13.32
CA GLY A 141 -12.68 5.24 -14.42
C GLY A 141 -12.04 6.58 -14.03
N LYS A 142 -11.62 7.37 -15.03
CA LYS A 142 -10.85 8.62 -14.88
C LYS A 142 -11.51 9.70 -14.00
N SER A 143 -12.81 9.58 -13.72
CA SER A 143 -13.57 10.50 -12.86
C SER A 143 -13.34 10.29 -11.36
N TYR A 144 -12.57 9.28 -10.97
CA TYR A 144 -12.36 8.85 -9.59
C TYR A 144 -11.50 9.78 -8.73
N HIS A 145 -10.80 10.72 -9.34
CA HIS A 145 -9.85 11.58 -8.64
C HIS A 145 -10.54 12.37 -7.51
N PRO A 146 -9.99 12.44 -6.27
CA PRO A 146 -10.53 13.29 -5.20
C PRO A 146 -10.72 14.75 -5.61
N ARG A 147 -9.82 15.28 -6.45
CA ARG A 147 -9.97 16.64 -7.02
C ARG A 147 -11.21 16.79 -7.91
N ASN A 148 -11.70 15.70 -8.49
CA ASN A 148 -12.88 15.68 -9.36
C ASN A 148 -14.17 15.38 -8.57
N THR A 149 -14.08 14.61 -7.47
CA THR A 149 -15.24 14.25 -6.64
C THR A 149 -15.45 15.18 -5.44
N GLY A 150 -14.44 15.98 -5.08
CA GLY A 150 -14.46 16.93 -3.97
C GLY A 150 -14.50 16.30 -2.58
N TYR A 151 -14.39 14.97 -2.47
CA TYR A 151 -14.53 14.26 -1.20
C TYR A 151 -13.45 13.19 -1.02
N ASP A 152 -12.70 13.31 0.07
CA ASP A 152 -11.72 12.32 0.53
C ASP A 152 -11.69 12.32 2.07
N SER A 153 -12.49 11.44 2.68
CA SER A 153 -12.62 11.35 4.13
C SER A 153 -11.36 10.80 4.84
N LEU A 154 -10.49 10.11 4.10
CA LEU A 154 -9.24 9.57 4.63
C LEU A 154 -8.06 10.52 4.46
N GLY A 155 -8.14 11.46 3.52
CA GLY A 155 -7.02 12.30 3.12
C GLY A 155 -6.34 13.03 4.28
N ALA A 156 -7.12 13.68 5.15
CA ALA A 156 -6.56 14.36 6.32
C ALA A 156 -5.85 13.40 7.30
N HIS A 157 -6.39 12.19 7.49
CA HIS A 157 -5.81 11.17 8.38
C HIS A 157 -4.50 10.60 7.82
N VAL A 158 -4.46 10.33 6.51
CA VAL A 158 -3.26 9.79 5.84
C VAL A 158 -2.17 10.86 5.75
N GLN A 159 -2.51 12.10 5.38
CA GLN A 159 -1.54 13.21 5.36
C GLN A 159 -0.94 13.45 6.75
N LYS A 160 -1.78 13.48 7.80
CA LYS A 160 -1.28 13.58 9.17
C LYS A 160 -0.37 12.41 9.53
N PHE A 161 -0.72 11.18 9.12
CA PHE A 161 0.13 10.03 9.33
C PHE A 161 1.49 10.19 8.63
N HIS A 162 1.53 10.62 7.36
CA HIS A 162 2.77 10.88 6.63
C HIS A 162 3.64 11.92 7.34
N ILE A 163 3.06 13.05 7.76
CA ILE A 163 3.77 14.08 8.54
C ILE A 163 4.36 13.49 9.82
N ASP A 164 3.58 12.73 10.59
CA ASP A 164 4.04 12.12 11.84
C ASP A 164 5.17 11.09 11.60
N MET A 165 5.27 10.51 10.40
CA MET A 165 6.36 9.60 10.00
C MET A 165 7.55 10.31 9.35
N GLY A 166 7.55 11.64 9.27
CA GLY A 166 8.60 12.41 8.59
C GLY A 166 8.61 12.22 7.08
N ILE A 167 7.44 11.96 6.48
CA ILE A 167 7.24 11.87 5.03
C ILE A 167 6.61 13.17 4.55
N SER A 168 7.01 13.62 3.36
CA SER A 168 6.43 14.82 2.75
C SER A 168 4.90 14.69 2.63
N PRO A 169 4.12 15.70 3.06
CA PRO A 169 2.66 15.66 2.94
C PRO A 169 2.19 15.57 1.48
N ASP A 170 3.01 16.02 0.53
CA ASP A 170 2.73 15.94 -0.91
C ASP A 170 2.69 14.50 -1.42
N PHE A 171 3.30 13.55 -0.71
CA PHE A 171 3.30 12.14 -1.09
C PHE A 171 1.88 11.60 -1.22
N TYR A 172 0.98 11.98 -0.31
CA TYR A 172 -0.40 11.53 -0.39
C TYR A 172 -1.07 11.99 -1.68
N ALA A 173 -0.96 13.29 -2.01
CA ALA A 173 -1.51 13.82 -3.25
C ALA A 173 -0.91 13.11 -4.47
N PHE A 174 0.40 12.90 -4.48
CA PHE A 174 1.07 12.13 -5.54
C PHE A 174 0.48 10.72 -5.70
N THR A 175 0.31 9.96 -4.62
CA THR A 175 -0.27 8.61 -4.70
C THR A 175 -1.70 8.59 -5.24
N ARG A 176 -2.49 9.65 -4.99
CA ARG A 176 -3.85 9.81 -5.54
C ARG A 176 -3.86 10.07 -7.05
N ASP A 177 -2.83 10.75 -7.56
CA ASP A 177 -2.68 11.12 -8.96
C ASP A 177 -1.98 10.02 -9.80
N ALA A 178 -1.12 9.21 -9.17
CA ALA A 178 -0.14 8.36 -9.88
C ALA A 178 -0.75 7.19 -10.69
N ALA A 179 -1.82 6.57 -10.21
CA ALA A 179 -2.47 5.43 -10.89
C ALA A 179 -3.93 5.28 -10.46
N LEU A 180 -4.75 4.71 -11.36
CA LEU A 180 -6.14 4.32 -11.06
C LEU A 180 -6.19 3.17 -10.04
N PRO A 181 -7.35 2.91 -9.41
CA PRO A 181 -7.48 1.95 -8.29
C PRO A 181 -7.18 0.50 -8.68
N GLU A 182 -7.41 0.18 -9.94
CA GLU A 182 -7.17 -1.13 -10.53
C GLU A 182 -5.71 -1.27 -11.01
N GLU A 183 -4.96 -0.17 -11.08
CA GLU A 183 -3.59 -0.08 -11.57
C GLU A 183 -2.58 0.11 -10.43
N LEU A 184 -1.28 0.06 -10.75
CA LEU A 184 -0.19 0.41 -9.85
C LEU A 184 0.81 1.29 -10.57
N TYR A 185 1.19 2.40 -9.94
CA TYR A 185 2.38 3.14 -10.29
C TYR A 185 3.53 2.67 -9.39
N TYR A 186 4.59 2.12 -9.99
CA TYR A 186 5.79 1.73 -9.25
C TYR A 186 6.69 2.94 -9.07
N LEU A 187 7.04 3.23 -7.82
CA LEU A 187 7.90 4.37 -7.51
C LEU A 187 9.29 4.20 -8.10
N THR A 188 9.78 5.25 -8.75
CA THR A 188 11.17 5.33 -9.19
C THR A 188 12.10 5.66 -8.01
N PRO A 189 13.41 5.43 -8.13
CA PRO A 189 14.37 5.94 -7.15
C PRO A 189 14.26 7.46 -6.91
N ALA A 190 13.94 8.23 -7.96
CA ALA A 190 13.71 9.66 -7.85
C ALA A 190 12.46 10.00 -7.03
N ASP A 191 11.36 9.25 -7.18
CA ASP A 191 10.16 9.42 -6.35
C ASP A 191 10.47 9.09 -4.88
N ILE A 192 11.17 7.98 -4.65
CA ILE A 192 11.57 7.53 -3.31
C ILE A 192 12.40 8.60 -2.59
N ALA A 193 13.38 9.18 -3.29
CA ALA A 193 14.21 10.27 -2.77
C ALA A 193 13.39 11.55 -2.55
N ARG A 194 12.57 11.95 -3.53
CA ARG A 194 11.73 13.16 -3.49
C ARG A 194 10.84 13.20 -2.25
N PHE A 195 10.24 12.07 -1.88
CA PHE A 195 9.32 12.00 -0.75
C PHE A 195 9.96 11.57 0.58
N GLY A 196 11.28 11.30 0.58
CA GLY A 196 12.01 10.91 1.79
C GLY A 196 11.56 9.56 2.36
N LEU A 197 11.21 8.61 1.50
CA LEU A 197 10.65 7.33 1.96
C LEU A 197 11.66 6.45 2.70
N LEU A 198 12.96 6.71 2.52
CA LEU A 198 14.06 6.02 3.19
C LEU A 198 14.73 6.93 4.21
N THR A 199 15.31 6.33 5.25
CA THR A 199 16.17 7.04 6.21
C THR A 199 17.64 6.99 5.81
N THR A 200 18.00 6.08 4.90
CA THR A 200 19.34 5.95 4.31
C THR A 200 19.20 6.02 2.79
N PRO A 201 20.04 6.80 2.08
CA PRO A 201 19.99 6.86 0.62
C PRO A 201 20.12 5.48 -0.03
N LEU A 202 19.32 5.23 -1.07
CA LEU A 202 19.43 4.04 -1.90
C LEU A 202 20.49 4.27 -2.98
N ASN A 203 21.53 3.42 -2.99
CA ASN A 203 22.53 3.41 -4.04
C ASN A 203 22.33 2.17 -4.90
N CYS A 204 21.77 2.34 -6.09
CA CYS A 204 21.67 1.28 -7.07
C CYS A 204 22.73 1.45 -8.17
N PRO A 205 23.31 0.33 -8.66
CA PRO A 205 24.26 0.36 -9.76
C PRO A 205 23.62 0.86 -11.07
#